data_AF-A0A1W1Y9J2-F1
#
_entry.id   AF-A0A1W1Y9J2-F1
#
_cell.length_a   1.000
_cell.length_b   1.000
_cell.length_c   1.000
_cell.angle_alpha   90.00
_cell.angle_beta   90.00
_cell.angle_gamma   90.00
#
_symmetry.space_group_name_H-M   'P 1'
#
loop_
_entity.id
_entity.type
_entity.pdbx_description
1 polymer ?
#
loop_
_entity_poly.entity_id
_entity_poly.type
_entity_poly.pdbx_seq_one_letter_code
_entity_poly.pdbx_strand_id
1 'polypeptide(L)'
;MSTSNKIRSRIAELPKGVVFSSADFLSVGTRASVDQTLYRMVNAHEIVRITRGLYGVTGDIDLNSIALAVQKKTGERIGSIVPKSSLSISVVVPTSGQSRTVISGDYQVEFRRMSPRKIKLSQTAKGLVLLDLWNRGEKHLNTIQIKNATADWSQEEIDRYASIIPEWLRVAISHSNEPRKSIKIGLSGAYDWSSTQINDHALITKVLEKHKFEDVVRLCYYYGVAKVKRVFQQHPLDPMTTASVARMLKNISKGFNSLSLVKGKVYANA
;
A
#
# COMPACT_ATOMS: atom_id res chain seq x y z
N MET A 1 -37.93 -38.47 20.28
CA MET A 1 -36.56 -38.10 19.88
C MET A 1 -36.00 -37.09 20.88
N SER A 2 -34.89 -37.38 21.56
CA SER A 2 -34.29 -36.46 22.54
C SER A 2 -33.75 -35.18 21.89
N THR A 3 -33.62 -34.09 22.65
CA THR A 3 -32.97 -32.85 22.18
C THR A 3 -31.58 -33.11 21.61
N SER A 4 -30.79 -33.98 22.24
CA SER A 4 -29.46 -34.35 21.77
C SER A 4 -29.48 -34.98 20.38
N ASN A 5 -30.44 -35.87 20.11
CA ASN A 5 -30.56 -36.55 18.83
C ASN A 5 -31.01 -35.59 17.73
N LYS A 6 -31.96 -34.68 18.04
CA LYS A 6 -32.38 -33.63 17.10
C LYS A 6 -31.22 -32.71 16.71
N ILE A 7 -30.39 -32.30 17.68
CA ILE A 7 -29.20 -31.47 17.43
C ILE A 7 -28.21 -32.23 16.55
N ARG A 8 -27.87 -33.48 16.90
CA ARG A 8 -26.93 -34.31 16.12
C ARG A 8 -27.41 -34.53 14.69
N SER A 9 -28.68 -34.89 14.49
CA SER A 9 -29.26 -35.08 13.15
C SER A 9 -29.16 -33.80 12.31
N ARG A 10 -29.53 -32.65 12.89
CA ARG A 10 -29.48 -31.37 12.18
C ARG A 10 -28.06 -30.91 11.87
N ILE A 11 -27.08 -31.23 12.71
CA ILE A 11 -25.66 -30.98 12.43
C ILE A 11 -25.13 -31.94 11.35
N ALA A 12 -25.57 -33.20 11.35
CA ALA A 12 -25.16 -34.18 10.34
C ALA A 12 -25.66 -33.84 8.92
N GLU A 13 -26.76 -33.09 8.82
CA GLU A 13 -27.27 -32.54 7.56
C GLU A 13 -26.48 -31.33 7.05
N LEU A 14 -25.67 -30.69 7.91
CA LEU A 14 -24.84 -29.56 7.49
C LEU A 14 -23.64 -30.05 6.66
N PRO A 15 -23.27 -29.33 5.61
CA PRO A 15 -22.03 -29.61 4.88
C PRO A 15 -20.82 -29.54 5.83
N LYS A 16 -19.82 -30.38 5.57
CA LYS A 16 -18.52 -30.30 6.26
C LYS A 16 -17.91 -28.92 6.07
N GLY A 17 -17.21 -28.42 7.09
CA GLY A 17 -16.56 -27.11 7.03
C GLY A 17 -17.48 -25.90 7.32
N VAL A 18 -18.79 -26.10 7.49
CA VAL A 18 -19.73 -25.01 7.79
C VAL A 18 -19.66 -24.61 9.27
N VAL A 19 -19.72 -23.30 9.52
CA VAL A 19 -19.79 -22.70 10.86
C VAL A 19 -21.24 -22.40 11.24
N PHE A 20 -21.63 -22.75 12.46
CA PHE A 20 -22.97 -22.53 13.01
C PHE A 20 -22.93 -21.98 14.44
N SER A 21 -24.06 -21.43 14.89
CA SER A 21 -24.23 -20.86 16.22
C SER A 21 -25.00 -21.80 17.14
N SER A 22 -24.61 -21.84 18.43
CA SER A 22 -25.46 -22.45 19.47
C SER A 22 -26.89 -21.88 19.49
N ALA A 23 -27.06 -20.62 19.07
CA ALA A 23 -28.37 -19.97 19.00
C ALA A 23 -29.31 -20.64 17.97
N ASP A 24 -28.76 -21.27 16.93
CA ASP A 24 -29.54 -21.92 15.87
C ASP A 24 -30.34 -23.14 16.38
N PHE A 25 -29.98 -23.66 17.57
CA PHE A 25 -30.60 -24.83 18.20
C PHE A 25 -31.50 -24.51 19.39
N LEU A 26 -31.75 -23.22 19.69
CA LEU A 26 -32.62 -22.84 20.82
C LEU A 26 -34.10 -23.24 20.61
N SER A 27 -34.50 -23.53 19.36
CA SER A 27 -35.83 -24.05 19.05
C SER A 27 -36.03 -25.53 19.41
N VAL A 28 -34.94 -26.29 19.63
CA VAL A 28 -35.02 -27.75 19.90
C VAL A 28 -34.75 -28.11 21.36
N GLY A 29 -34.39 -27.16 22.21
CA GLY A 29 -34.21 -27.39 23.65
C GLY A 29 -33.72 -26.17 24.44
N THR A 30 -33.59 -26.34 25.75
CA THR A 30 -33.08 -25.30 26.65
C THR A 30 -31.60 -25.03 26.38
N ARG A 31 -31.15 -23.82 26.71
CA ARG A 31 -29.76 -23.41 26.53
C ARG A 31 -28.75 -24.36 27.20
N ALA A 32 -29.05 -24.80 28.42
CA ALA A 32 -28.21 -25.76 29.14
C ALA A 32 -28.10 -27.11 28.41
N SER A 33 -29.22 -27.61 27.87
CA SER A 33 -29.24 -28.87 27.11
C SER A 33 -28.48 -28.76 25.79
N VAL A 34 -28.64 -27.64 25.08
CA VAL A 34 -27.89 -27.34 23.84
C VAL A 34 -26.39 -27.26 24.12
N ASP A 35 -25.98 -26.45 25.10
CA ASP A 35 -24.57 -26.27 25.45
C ASP A 35 -23.92 -27.59 25.91
N GLN A 36 -24.62 -28.39 26.73
CA GLN A 36 -24.12 -29.70 27.17
C GLN A 36 -23.99 -30.68 26.01
N THR A 37 -24.93 -30.68 25.06
CA THR A 37 -24.87 -31.55 23.87
C THR A 37 -23.68 -31.16 23.00
N LEU A 38 -23.54 -29.87 22.67
CA LEU A 38 -22.44 -29.37 21.84
C LEU A 38 -21.08 -29.62 22.51
N TYR A 39 -20.99 -29.43 23.83
CA TYR A 39 -19.78 -29.76 24.59
C TYR A 39 -19.38 -31.24 24.45
N ARG A 40 -20.34 -32.16 24.57
CA ARG A 40 -20.10 -33.60 24.37
C ARG A 40 -19.65 -33.91 22.93
N MET A 41 -20.25 -33.27 21.94
CA MET A 41 -19.87 -33.44 20.53
C MET A 41 -18.46 -32.91 20.24
N VAL A 42 -18.05 -31.79 20.84
CA VAL A 42 -16.68 -31.28 20.77
C VAL A 42 -15.69 -32.28 21.38
N ASN A 43 -15.99 -32.80 22.59
CA ASN A 43 -15.12 -33.79 23.25
C ASN A 43 -15.04 -35.11 22.47
N ALA A 44 -16.11 -35.50 21.78
CA ALA A 44 -16.14 -36.65 20.88
C ALA A 44 -15.48 -36.37 19.51
N HIS A 45 -14.93 -35.17 19.29
CA HIS A 45 -14.30 -34.75 18.04
C HIS A 45 -15.25 -34.82 16.83
N GLU A 46 -16.56 -34.72 17.06
CA GLU A 46 -17.58 -34.70 15.99
C GLU A 46 -17.66 -33.29 15.35
N ILE A 47 -17.41 -32.25 16.16
CA ILE A 47 -17.39 -30.84 15.76
C ILE A 47 -16.20 -30.12 16.41
N VAL A 48 -15.83 -28.98 15.86
CA VAL A 48 -14.76 -28.12 16.40
C VAL A 48 -15.36 -26.86 17.01
N ARG A 49 -14.87 -26.44 18.18
CA ARG A 49 -15.25 -25.16 18.77
C ARG A 49 -14.39 -24.05 18.19
N ILE A 50 -15.02 -23.08 17.53
CA ILE A 50 -14.36 -21.92 16.93
C ILE A 50 -14.14 -20.84 17.98
N THR A 51 -15.21 -20.44 18.66
CA THR A 51 -15.17 -19.53 19.80
C THR A 51 -16.38 -19.81 20.70
N ARG A 52 -16.55 -19.07 21.79
CA ARG A 52 -17.70 -19.26 22.68
C ARG A 52 -19.01 -19.12 21.90
N GLY A 53 -19.79 -20.17 21.78
CA GLY A 53 -21.10 -20.16 21.11
C GLY A 53 -21.08 -20.28 19.58
N LEU A 54 -19.91 -20.41 18.94
CA LEU A 54 -19.75 -20.75 17.52
C LEU A 54 -18.97 -22.06 17.37
N TYR A 55 -19.45 -22.93 16.50
CA TYR A 55 -18.93 -24.27 16.27
C TYR A 55 -18.86 -24.54 14.77
N GLY A 56 -18.00 -25.47 14.35
CA GLY A 56 -17.85 -25.89 12.96
C GLY A 56 -17.97 -27.40 12.82
N VAL A 57 -18.57 -27.86 11.73
CA VAL A 57 -18.53 -29.28 11.35
C VAL A 57 -17.09 -29.62 10.95
N THR A 58 -16.56 -30.74 11.45
CA THR A 58 -15.19 -31.19 11.16
C THR A 58 -14.91 -31.29 9.65
N GLY A 59 -13.70 -30.91 9.24
CA GLY A 59 -13.27 -30.79 7.84
C GLY A 59 -12.51 -29.48 7.59
N ASP A 60 -12.25 -29.17 6.32
CA ASP A 60 -11.69 -27.87 5.92
C ASP A 60 -12.73 -26.76 6.12
N ILE A 61 -12.63 -26.07 7.25
CA ILE A 61 -13.52 -24.97 7.60
C ILE A 61 -13.09 -23.73 6.81
N ASP A 62 -13.99 -23.24 5.97
CA ASP A 62 -13.77 -22.04 5.18
C ASP A 62 -13.60 -20.80 6.09
N LEU A 63 -12.51 -20.08 5.89
CA LEU A 63 -12.16 -18.89 6.66
C LEU A 63 -13.20 -17.78 6.49
N ASN A 64 -13.82 -17.66 5.31
CA ASN A 64 -14.89 -16.67 5.10
C ASN A 64 -16.12 -17.01 5.93
N SER A 65 -16.47 -18.29 6.02
CA SER A 65 -17.55 -18.78 6.88
C SER A 65 -17.30 -18.45 8.36
N ILE A 66 -16.06 -18.56 8.85
CA ILE A 66 -15.70 -18.11 10.21
C ILE A 66 -15.92 -16.60 10.37
N ALA A 67 -15.39 -15.79 9.44
CA ALA A 67 -15.50 -14.34 9.50
C ALA A 67 -16.97 -13.88 9.48
N LEU A 68 -17.79 -14.45 8.59
CA LEU A 68 -19.23 -14.17 8.48
C LEU A 68 -20.01 -14.60 9.72
N ALA A 69 -19.73 -15.78 10.28
CA ALA A 69 -20.39 -16.25 11.49
C ALA A 69 -20.09 -15.32 12.69
N VAL A 70 -18.83 -14.87 12.80
CA VAL A 70 -18.41 -13.91 13.80
C VAL A 70 -19.09 -12.55 13.60
N GLN A 71 -19.15 -12.05 12.38
CA GLN A 71 -19.88 -10.81 12.05
C GLN A 71 -21.36 -10.93 12.42
N LYS A 72 -22.05 -12.00 12.01
CA LYS A 72 -23.48 -12.22 12.31
C LYS A 72 -23.74 -12.26 13.82
N LYS A 73 -22.85 -12.90 14.58
CA LYS A 73 -22.99 -13.03 16.03
C LYS A 73 -22.75 -11.74 16.79
N THR A 74 -21.80 -10.93 16.35
CA THR A 74 -21.32 -9.74 17.10
C THR A 74 -21.85 -8.42 16.55
N GLY A 75 -22.35 -8.40 15.31
CA GLY A 75 -22.70 -7.17 14.59
C GLY A 75 -21.48 -6.34 14.16
N GLU A 76 -20.27 -6.86 14.32
CA GLU A 76 -19.04 -6.14 13.98
C GLU A 76 -18.88 -5.97 12.46
N ARG A 77 -18.41 -4.80 12.03
CA ARG A 77 -17.90 -4.61 10.66
C ARG A 77 -16.56 -5.33 10.52
N ILE A 78 -16.43 -6.12 9.46
CA ILE A 78 -15.21 -6.85 9.10
C ILE A 78 -14.70 -6.43 7.71
N GLY A 79 -13.40 -6.57 7.52
CA GLY A 79 -12.69 -6.42 6.26
C GLY A 79 -12.44 -7.76 5.57
N SER A 80 -11.76 -7.72 4.42
CA SER A 80 -11.34 -8.96 3.75
C SER A 80 -10.26 -9.67 4.55
N ILE A 81 -10.20 -10.99 4.39
CA ILE A 81 -9.20 -11.85 5.02
C ILE A 81 -7.83 -11.59 4.37
N VAL A 82 -6.82 -11.34 5.19
CA VAL A 82 -5.46 -11.04 4.74
C VAL A 82 -4.49 -12.09 5.28
N PRO A 83 -3.71 -12.78 4.43
CA PRO A 83 -2.64 -13.65 4.92
C PRO A 83 -1.64 -12.85 5.76
N LYS A 84 -1.21 -13.38 6.91
CA LYS A 84 -0.22 -12.70 7.76
C LYS A 84 1.18 -12.71 7.13
N SER A 85 1.47 -13.76 6.37
CA SER A 85 2.68 -13.95 5.56
C SER A 85 2.35 -14.90 4.40
N SER A 86 3.14 -14.87 3.32
CA SER A 86 2.99 -15.77 2.17
C SER A 86 3.17 -17.25 2.51
N LEU A 87 3.78 -17.55 3.66
CA LEU A 87 4.09 -18.91 4.12
C LEU A 87 3.30 -19.33 5.36
N SER A 88 2.42 -18.48 5.89
CA SER A 88 1.73 -18.75 7.15
C SER A 88 0.29 -19.21 6.93
N ILE A 89 -0.12 -20.24 7.67
CA ILE A 89 -1.51 -20.69 7.80
C ILE A 89 -2.35 -19.70 8.63
N SER A 90 -1.71 -18.67 9.22
CA SER A 90 -2.39 -17.61 9.97
C SER A 90 -2.87 -16.47 9.08
N VAL A 91 -4.11 -16.04 9.33
CA VAL A 91 -4.78 -14.95 8.60
C VAL A 91 -5.25 -13.86 9.56
N VAL A 92 -5.35 -12.64 9.06
CA VAL A 92 -5.83 -11.46 9.77
C VAL A 92 -7.14 -10.99 9.16
N VAL A 93 -8.14 -10.76 10.00
CA VAL A 93 -9.42 -10.16 9.63
C VAL A 93 -9.53 -8.80 10.30
N PRO A 94 -9.43 -7.68 9.55
CA PRO A 94 -9.69 -6.35 10.09
C PRO A 94 -11.11 -6.28 10.66
N THR A 95 -11.28 -5.84 11.90
CA THR A 95 -12.60 -5.71 12.54
C THR A 95 -12.75 -4.38 13.27
N SER A 96 -14.00 -3.94 13.43
CA SER A 96 -14.38 -2.84 14.32
C SER A 96 -14.47 -3.24 15.79
N GLY A 97 -14.57 -4.54 16.09
CA GLY A 97 -14.65 -5.06 17.45
C GLY A 97 -13.31 -5.25 18.12
N GLN A 98 -13.32 -5.91 19.28
CA GLN A 98 -12.09 -6.16 20.04
C GLN A 98 -11.20 -7.20 19.37
N SER A 99 -9.90 -6.94 19.40
CA SER A 99 -8.88 -7.85 18.87
C SER A 99 -8.94 -9.19 19.60
N ARG A 100 -8.93 -10.28 18.85
CA ARG A 100 -9.00 -11.64 19.38
C ARG A 100 -8.52 -12.65 18.35
N THR A 101 -8.11 -13.81 18.83
CA THR A 101 -7.71 -14.92 17.97
C THR A 101 -8.70 -16.06 18.11
N VAL A 102 -9.05 -16.64 16.96
CA VAL A 102 -9.89 -17.83 16.83
C VAL A 102 -9.04 -18.93 16.23
N ILE A 103 -9.00 -20.08 16.88
CA ILE A 103 -8.27 -21.27 16.40
C ILE A 103 -9.31 -22.24 15.84
N SER A 104 -9.08 -22.72 14.62
CA SER A 104 -9.97 -23.65 13.92
C SER A 104 -9.13 -24.71 13.22
N GLY A 105 -8.96 -25.88 13.85
CA GLY A 105 -8.02 -26.89 13.36
C GLY A 105 -6.61 -26.31 13.34
N ASP A 106 -5.96 -26.38 12.17
CA ASP A 106 -4.61 -25.85 11.94
C ASP A 106 -4.58 -24.34 11.64
N TYR A 107 -5.75 -23.72 11.41
CA TYR A 107 -5.84 -22.30 11.06
C TYR A 107 -5.99 -21.40 12.28
N GLN A 108 -5.21 -20.32 12.26
CA GLN A 108 -5.28 -19.24 13.24
C GLN A 108 -5.85 -17.97 12.59
N VAL A 109 -7.08 -17.62 12.95
CA VAL A 109 -7.78 -16.42 12.47
C VAL A 109 -7.66 -15.31 13.50
N GLU A 110 -6.83 -14.31 13.21
CA GLU A 110 -6.62 -13.14 14.05
C GLU A 110 -7.62 -12.04 13.64
N PHE A 111 -8.67 -11.83 14.42
CA PHE A 111 -9.50 -10.64 14.30
C PHE A 111 -8.74 -9.47 14.91
N ARG A 112 -8.31 -8.52 14.07
CA ARG A 112 -7.51 -7.38 14.51
C ARG A 112 -8.35 -6.11 14.47
N ARG A 113 -8.50 -5.45 15.62
CA ARG A 113 -9.19 -4.17 15.70
C ARG A 113 -8.48 -3.12 14.85
N MET A 114 -9.24 -2.44 14.00
CA MET A 114 -8.75 -1.38 13.12
C MET A 114 -9.72 -0.20 13.07
N SER A 115 -9.24 0.96 12.61
CA SER A 115 -10.10 2.12 12.39
C SER A 115 -11.06 1.87 11.22
N PRO A 116 -12.23 2.56 11.18
CA PRO A 116 -13.17 2.44 10.05
C PRO A 116 -12.53 2.67 8.68
N ARG A 117 -11.55 3.59 8.60
CA ARG A 117 -10.78 3.88 7.38
C ARG A 117 -9.98 2.67 6.92
N LYS A 118 -9.27 2.00 7.83
CA LYS A 118 -8.49 0.80 7.53
C LYS A 118 -9.37 -0.40 7.16
N ILE A 119 -10.51 -0.57 7.83
CA ILE A 119 -11.49 -1.61 7.47
C ILE A 119 -12.02 -1.36 6.05
N LYS A 120 -12.39 -0.12 5.72
CA LYS A 120 -12.84 0.23 4.37
C LYS A 120 -11.77 -0.05 3.30
N LEU A 121 -10.50 0.28 3.58
CA LEU A 121 -9.39 -0.04 2.68
C LEU A 121 -9.25 -1.55 2.46
N SER A 122 -9.42 -2.37 3.50
CA SER A 122 -9.26 -3.82 3.36
C SER A 122 -10.28 -4.51 2.46
N GLN A 123 -11.32 -3.81 1.98
CA GLN A 123 -12.39 -4.39 1.16
C GLN A 123 -12.03 -4.52 -0.32
N THR A 124 -10.96 -3.89 -0.80
CA THR A 124 -10.54 -3.93 -2.20
C THR A 124 -9.09 -4.36 -2.33
N ALA A 125 -8.71 -4.95 -3.47
CA ALA A 125 -7.32 -5.37 -3.72
C ALA A 125 -6.32 -4.20 -3.61
N LYS A 126 -6.60 -3.07 -4.27
CA LYS A 126 -5.76 -1.86 -4.16
C LYS A 126 -5.77 -1.25 -2.75
N GLY A 127 -6.92 -1.30 -2.08
CA GLY A 127 -7.01 -0.83 -0.70
C GLY A 127 -6.21 -1.70 0.28
N LEU A 128 -6.07 -3.00 0.04
CA LEU A 128 -5.18 -3.89 0.80
C LEU A 128 -3.70 -3.49 0.64
N VAL A 129 -3.28 -3.14 -0.58
CA VAL A 129 -1.93 -2.61 -0.83
C VAL A 129 -1.70 -1.32 -0.02
N LEU A 130 -2.66 -0.38 -0.05
CA LEU A 130 -2.58 0.85 0.75
C LEU A 130 -2.58 0.58 2.26
N LEU A 131 -3.34 -0.41 2.71
CA LEU A 131 -3.39 -0.82 4.11
C LEU A 131 -2.05 -1.41 4.58
N ASP A 132 -1.37 -2.21 3.74
CA ASP A 132 -0.03 -2.71 4.01
C ASP A 132 0.96 -1.54 4.16
N LEU A 133 1.01 -0.64 3.19
CA LEU A 133 1.87 0.55 3.24
C LEU A 133 1.61 1.38 4.51
N TRP A 134 0.32 1.62 4.84
CA TRP A 134 -0.03 2.34 6.06
C TRP A 134 0.44 1.60 7.32
N ASN A 135 0.25 0.28 7.40
CA ASN A 135 0.65 -0.49 8.58
C ASN A 135 2.17 -0.55 8.77
N ARG A 136 2.95 -0.56 7.68
CA ARG A 136 4.41 -0.45 7.74
C ARG A 136 4.87 0.92 8.22
N GLY A 137 4.18 1.97 7.77
CA GLY A 137 4.42 3.34 8.20
C GLY A 137 5.58 4.03 7.48
N GLU A 138 5.57 5.37 7.53
CA GLU A 138 6.48 6.24 6.77
C GLU A 138 7.97 5.95 6.99
N LYS A 139 8.37 5.68 8.25
CA LYS A 139 9.78 5.44 8.61
C LYS A 139 10.35 4.12 8.07
N HIS A 140 9.49 3.20 7.65
CA HIS A 140 9.89 1.86 7.20
C HIS A 140 9.61 1.62 5.70
N LEU A 141 9.33 2.70 4.98
CA LEU A 141 9.08 2.71 3.55
C LEU A 141 10.11 3.56 2.83
N ASN A 142 10.55 3.08 1.67
CA ASN A 142 11.32 3.88 0.72
C ASN A 142 10.51 4.13 -0.56
N THR A 143 10.96 5.12 -1.35
CA THR A 143 10.33 5.53 -2.60
C THR A 143 10.19 4.38 -3.60
N ILE A 144 11.15 3.47 -3.66
CA ILE A 144 11.14 2.32 -4.58
C ILE A 144 10.02 1.34 -4.19
N GLN A 145 9.86 1.05 -2.90
CA GLN A 145 8.83 0.14 -2.41
C GLN A 145 7.43 0.68 -2.66
N ILE A 146 7.22 1.98 -2.41
CA ILE A 146 5.94 2.65 -2.68
C ILE A 146 5.69 2.62 -4.19
N LYS A 147 6.67 3.04 -5.00
CA LYS A 147 6.56 3.01 -6.46
C LYS A 147 6.23 1.62 -6.98
N ASN A 148 6.94 0.58 -6.55
CA ASN A 148 6.66 -0.79 -7.00
C ASN A 148 5.25 -1.26 -6.65
N ALA A 149 4.67 -0.76 -5.56
CA ALA A 149 3.32 -1.09 -5.14
C ALA A 149 2.24 -0.28 -5.87
N THR A 150 2.57 0.88 -6.44
CA THR A 150 1.59 1.84 -6.99
C THR A 150 1.91 2.37 -8.39
N ALA A 151 2.94 1.88 -9.08
CA ALA A 151 3.43 2.43 -10.34
C ALA A 151 2.47 2.25 -11.51
N ASP A 152 1.66 1.20 -11.48
CA ASP A 152 0.65 0.86 -12.49
C ASP A 152 -0.70 1.54 -12.22
N TRP A 153 -0.80 2.38 -11.19
CA TRP A 153 -2.05 3.02 -10.81
C TRP A 153 -2.22 4.38 -11.49
N SER A 154 -3.42 4.66 -11.99
CA SER A 154 -3.77 5.97 -12.51
C SER A 154 -3.95 6.99 -11.38
N GLN A 155 -3.92 8.29 -11.71
CA GLN A 155 -4.16 9.33 -10.71
C GLN A 155 -5.58 9.22 -10.13
N GLU A 156 -6.58 8.92 -10.97
CA GLU A 156 -7.98 8.72 -10.56
C GLU A 156 -8.14 7.52 -9.62
N GLU A 157 -7.29 6.50 -9.77
CA GLU A 157 -7.25 5.34 -8.86
C GLU A 157 -6.72 5.71 -7.48
N ILE A 158 -5.69 6.56 -7.41
CA ILE A 158 -5.14 7.07 -6.16
C ILE A 158 -6.14 8.01 -5.48
N ASP A 159 -6.78 8.90 -6.24
CA ASP A 159 -7.70 9.91 -5.74
C ASP A 159 -8.96 9.30 -5.10
N ARG A 160 -9.42 8.13 -5.58
CA ARG A 160 -10.48 7.35 -4.95
C ARG A 160 -10.21 7.02 -3.48
N TYR A 161 -8.95 6.94 -3.08
CA TYR A 161 -8.53 6.63 -1.72
C TYR A 161 -8.05 7.86 -0.93
N ALA A 162 -7.93 9.03 -1.56
CA ALA A 162 -7.32 10.23 -0.96
C ALA A 162 -7.98 10.67 0.36
N SER A 163 -9.31 10.49 0.50
CA SER A 163 -10.05 10.80 1.73
C SER A 163 -9.91 9.72 2.83
N ILE A 164 -9.45 8.52 2.46
CA ILE A 164 -9.36 7.35 3.35
C ILE A 164 -7.93 7.12 3.84
N ILE A 165 -6.90 7.44 3.06
CA ILE A 165 -5.49 7.29 3.47
C ILE A 165 -4.97 8.51 4.22
N PRO A 166 -3.96 8.34 5.11
CA PRO A 166 -3.34 9.48 5.79
C PRO A 166 -2.58 10.37 4.80
N GLU A 167 -2.43 11.64 5.16
CA GLU A 167 -1.77 12.68 4.36
C GLU A 167 -0.38 12.25 3.88
N TRP A 168 0.46 11.76 4.80
CA TRP A 168 1.83 11.35 4.49
C TRP A 168 1.88 10.28 3.40
N LEU A 169 0.93 9.33 3.40
CA LEU A 169 0.90 8.24 2.42
C LEU A 169 0.48 8.76 1.05
N ARG A 170 -0.50 9.68 1.01
CA ARG A 170 -0.92 10.33 -0.23
C ARG A 170 0.25 11.08 -0.89
N VAL A 171 0.94 11.90 -0.10
CA VAL A 171 2.11 12.67 -0.55
C VAL A 171 3.22 11.73 -1.00
N ALA A 172 3.51 10.67 -0.24
CA ALA A 172 4.56 9.73 -0.57
C ALA A 172 4.28 8.95 -1.88
N ILE A 173 3.03 8.56 -2.13
CA ILE A 173 2.64 7.92 -3.42
C ILE A 173 2.83 8.91 -4.57
N SER A 174 2.33 10.14 -4.43
CA SER A 174 2.47 11.17 -5.45
C SER A 174 3.94 11.41 -5.80
N HIS A 175 4.81 11.60 -4.80
CA HIS A 175 6.24 11.80 -5.02
C HIS A 175 6.93 10.57 -5.62
N SER A 176 6.49 9.36 -5.27
CA SER A 176 7.10 8.12 -5.76
C SER A 176 6.73 7.84 -7.22
N ASN A 177 5.52 8.24 -7.62
CA ASN A 177 5.02 8.10 -8.99
C ASN A 177 5.39 9.28 -9.90
N GLU A 178 5.83 10.43 -9.35
CA GLU A 178 6.27 11.58 -10.15
C GLU A 178 7.43 11.18 -11.10
N PRO A 179 7.42 11.65 -12.37
CA PRO A 179 8.56 11.45 -13.25
C PRO A 179 9.82 12.05 -12.63
N ARG A 180 10.93 11.31 -12.76
CA ARG A 180 12.27 11.77 -12.38
C ARG A 180 12.58 13.15 -12.99
N LYS A 181 13.26 14.02 -12.23
CA LYS A 181 13.67 15.35 -12.71
C LYS A 181 14.50 15.25 -13.99
N SER A 182 15.36 14.24 -14.12
CA SER A 182 16.16 14.05 -15.34
C SER A 182 15.28 13.81 -16.56
N ILE A 183 14.20 13.04 -16.42
CA ILE A 183 13.21 12.80 -17.48
C ILE A 183 12.42 14.06 -17.76
N LYS A 184 11.95 14.76 -16.72
CA LYS A 184 11.19 16.02 -16.84
C LYS A 184 11.96 17.12 -17.57
N ILE A 185 13.27 17.20 -17.35
CA ILE A 185 14.17 18.16 -18.01
C ILE A 185 14.58 17.68 -19.42
N GLY A 186 14.33 16.40 -19.75
CA GLY A 186 14.73 15.79 -21.01
C GLY A 186 16.23 15.47 -21.10
N LEU A 187 16.88 15.25 -19.96
CA LEU A 187 18.31 14.89 -19.91
C LEU A 187 18.55 13.50 -20.52
N SER A 188 19.69 13.34 -21.20
CA SER A 188 20.10 12.09 -21.84
C SER A 188 20.49 11.00 -20.83
N GLY A 189 20.85 11.39 -19.60
CA GLY A 189 21.28 10.50 -18.53
C GLY A 189 20.29 10.44 -17.36
N ALA A 190 20.30 9.31 -16.66
CA ALA A 190 19.55 9.09 -15.42
C ALA A 190 20.31 9.60 -14.19
N TYR A 191 20.62 10.90 -14.14
CA TYR A 191 21.45 11.53 -13.10
C TYR A 191 20.86 11.46 -11.68
N ASP A 192 19.55 11.20 -11.59
CA ASP A 192 18.75 11.10 -10.37
C ASP A 192 18.25 9.66 -10.09
N TRP A 193 19.05 8.65 -10.48
CA TRP A 193 18.69 7.24 -10.29
C TRP A 193 18.18 6.96 -8.86
N SER A 194 17.04 6.25 -8.79
CA SER A 194 16.24 5.89 -7.60
C SER A 194 15.58 7.00 -6.78
N SER A 195 15.86 8.28 -7.06
CA SER A 195 15.27 9.39 -6.29
C SER A 195 14.56 10.39 -7.20
N THR A 196 13.25 10.47 -7.09
CA THR A 196 12.45 11.54 -7.72
C THR A 196 12.69 12.91 -7.07
N GLN A 197 13.25 12.93 -5.86
CA GLN A 197 13.42 14.12 -5.02
C GLN A 197 14.89 14.56 -4.89
N ILE A 198 15.73 14.30 -5.90
CA ILE A 198 17.12 14.80 -5.89
C ILE A 198 17.14 16.33 -5.72
N ASN A 199 18.05 16.83 -4.87
CA ASN A 199 18.28 18.26 -4.72
C ASN A 199 18.76 18.85 -6.06
N ASP A 200 18.23 20.01 -6.46
CA ASP A 200 18.63 20.70 -7.70
C ASP A 200 20.15 20.91 -7.79
N HIS A 201 20.80 21.32 -6.70
CA HIS A 201 22.25 21.50 -6.65
C HIS A 201 22.97 20.18 -6.97
N ALA A 202 22.55 19.08 -6.36
CA ALA A 202 23.13 17.76 -6.58
C ALA A 202 22.89 17.26 -8.01
N LEU A 203 21.69 17.48 -8.56
CA LEU A 203 21.38 17.14 -9.95
C LEU A 203 22.24 17.93 -10.92
N ILE A 204 22.32 19.25 -10.76
CA ILE A 204 23.15 20.12 -11.61
C ILE A 204 24.61 19.65 -11.54
N THR A 205 25.12 19.43 -10.33
CA THR A 205 26.48 18.94 -10.09
C THR A 205 26.78 17.66 -10.89
N LYS A 206 25.94 16.62 -10.76
CA LYS A 206 26.11 15.34 -11.47
C LYS A 206 26.10 15.48 -12.99
N VAL A 207 25.30 16.39 -13.53
CA VAL A 207 25.26 16.65 -14.98
C VAL A 207 26.53 17.36 -15.42
N LEU A 208 27.00 18.35 -14.65
CA LEU A 208 28.24 19.07 -14.95
C LEU A 208 29.46 18.15 -14.89
N GLU A 209 29.49 17.17 -13.98
CA GLU A 209 30.53 16.14 -13.91
C GLU A 209 30.61 15.30 -15.20
N LYS A 210 29.46 14.93 -15.78
CA LYS A 210 29.42 14.22 -17.08
C LYS A 210 29.60 15.12 -18.30
N HIS A 211 29.44 16.43 -18.12
CA HIS A 211 29.74 17.49 -19.10
C HIS A 211 29.23 17.23 -20.53
N LYS A 212 28.10 16.54 -20.68
CA LYS A 212 27.43 16.37 -21.99
C LYS A 212 26.79 17.68 -22.41
N PHE A 213 27.17 18.20 -23.57
CA PHE A 213 26.76 19.53 -24.01
C PHE A 213 25.23 19.70 -24.03
N GLU A 214 24.50 18.73 -24.58
CA GLU A 214 23.03 18.78 -24.69
C GLU A 214 22.37 18.87 -23.31
N ASP A 215 22.89 18.14 -22.33
CA ASP A 215 22.34 18.13 -20.97
C ASP A 215 22.67 19.43 -20.22
N VAL A 216 23.85 20.00 -20.43
CA VAL A 216 24.22 21.32 -19.87
C VAL A 216 23.35 22.43 -20.46
N VAL A 217 23.06 22.39 -21.76
CA VAL A 217 22.12 23.31 -22.42
C VAL A 217 20.72 23.18 -21.82
N ARG A 218 20.21 21.95 -21.68
CA ARG A 218 18.89 21.68 -21.07
C ARG A 218 18.80 22.16 -19.63
N LEU A 219 19.84 21.96 -18.82
CA LEU A 219 19.91 22.52 -17.47
C LEU A 219 19.87 24.05 -17.47
N CYS A 220 20.64 24.69 -18.36
CA CYS A 220 20.66 26.15 -18.47
C CYS A 220 19.30 26.70 -18.91
N TYR A 221 18.60 25.98 -19.78
CA TYR A 221 17.24 26.32 -20.18
C TYR A 221 16.25 26.19 -19.02
N TYR A 222 16.30 25.09 -18.27
CA TYR A 222 15.35 24.81 -17.20
C TYR A 222 15.58 25.64 -15.92
N TYR A 223 16.83 25.75 -15.46
CA TYR A 223 17.18 26.43 -14.20
C TYR A 223 17.70 27.86 -14.37
N GLY A 224 18.00 28.27 -15.61
CA GLY A 224 18.66 29.52 -15.92
C GLY A 224 20.20 29.43 -15.80
N VAL A 225 20.88 30.09 -16.73
CA VAL A 225 22.36 30.10 -16.82
C VAL A 225 23.01 30.60 -15.52
N ALA A 226 22.42 31.58 -14.85
CA ALA A 226 22.97 32.14 -13.61
C ALA A 226 23.02 31.12 -12.45
N LYS A 227 21.96 30.33 -12.28
CA LYS A 227 21.89 29.28 -11.24
C LYS A 227 22.92 28.18 -11.52
N VAL A 228 23.02 27.73 -12.77
CA VAL A 228 23.98 26.69 -13.17
C VAL A 228 25.43 27.17 -12.98
N LYS A 229 25.75 28.42 -13.36
CA LYS A 229 27.08 29.02 -13.12
C LYS A 229 27.42 29.09 -11.63
N ARG A 230 26.46 29.44 -10.78
CA ARG A 230 26.66 29.48 -9.32
C ARG A 230 27.04 28.10 -8.77
N VAL A 231 26.30 27.06 -9.16
CA VAL A 231 26.62 25.67 -8.74
C VAL A 231 27.99 25.25 -9.25
N PHE A 232 28.32 25.56 -10.51
CA PHE A 232 29.64 25.28 -11.09
C PHE A 232 30.79 25.95 -10.32
N GLN A 233 30.61 27.18 -9.83
CA GLN A 233 31.62 27.89 -9.04
C GLN A 233 31.78 27.32 -7.63
N GLN A 234 30.71 26.72 -7.07
CA GLN A 234 30.68 26.19 -5.72
C GLN A 234 31.16 24.73 -5.62
N HIS A 235 31.22 24.01 -6.74
CA HIS A 235 31.59 22.60 -6.78
C HIS A 235 32.87 22.37 -7.62
N PRO A 236 34.03 22.12 -6.98
CA PRO A 236 35.27 21.85 -7.69
C PRO A 236 35.15 20.58 -8.55
N LEU A 237 35.47 20.70 -9.84
CA LEU A 237 35.59 19.57 -10.77
C LEU A 237 37.06 19.34 -11.11
N ASP A 238 37.37 18.21 -11.75
CA ASP A 238 38.72 18.00 -12.26
C ASP A 238 39.12 19.11 -13.27
N PRO A 239 40.42 19.44 -13.42
CA PRO A 239 40.84 20.57 -14.25
C PRO A 239 40.34 20.50 -15.70
N MET A 240 40.26 19.30 -16.27
CA MET A 240 39.85 19.08 -17.66
C MET A 240 38.34 19.29 -17.85
N THR A 241 37.53 18.71 -16.97
CA THR A 241 36.08 18.95 -16.94
C THR A 241 35.78 20.42 -16.64
N THR A 242 36.50 21.04 -15.71
CA THR A 242 36.34 22.46 -15.36
C THR A 242 36.51 23.36 -16.58
N ALA A 243 37.61 23.19 -17.33
CA ALA A 243 37.86 23.98 -18.54
C ALA A 243 36.78 23.77 -19.62
N SER A 244 36.30 22.53 -19.76
CA SER A 244 35.27 22.16 -20.73
C SER A 244 33.92 22.78 -20.38
N VAL A 245 33.47 22.61 -19.13
CA VAL A 245 32.21 23.16 -18.63
C VAL A 245 32.23 24.69 -18.65
N ALA A 246 33.34 25.34 -18.25
CA ALA A 246 33.47 26.79 -18.31
C ALA A 246 33.29 27.33 -19.74
N ARG A 247 33.90 26.65 -20.73
CA ARG A 247 33.74 27.01 -22.15
C ARG A 247 32.29 26.82 -22.61
N MET A 248 31.65 25.70 -22.25
CA MET A 248 30.24 25.45 -22.56
C MET A 248 29.34 26.53 -21.98
N LEU A 249 29.45 26.83 -20.68
CA LEU A 249 28.63 27.84 -20.01
C LEU A 249 28.84 29.25 -20.60
N LYS A 250 30.06 29.58 -21.03
CA LYS A 250 30.34 30.83 -21.74
C LYS A 250 29.59 30.88 -23.09
N ASN A 251 29.66 29.81 -23.88
CA ASN A 251 29.01 29.73 -25.19
C ASN A 251 27.49 29.73 -25.08
N ILE A 252 26.94 28.95 -24.15
CA ILE A 252 25.50 28.90 -23.86
C ILE A 252 24.99 30.28 -23.42
N SER A 253 25.71 30.95 -22.51
CA SER A 253 25.34 32.30 -22.05
C SER A 253 25.29 33.30 -23.20
N LYS A 254 26.25 33.25 -24.13
CA LYS A 254 26.24 34.11 -25.32
C LYS A 254 25.04 33.81 -26.22
N GLY A 255 24.78 32.54 -26.50
CA GLY A 255 23.66 32.11 -27.34
C GLY A 255 22.28 32.49 -26.77
N PHE A 256 22.10 32.36 -25.45
CA PHE A 256 20.84 32.75 -24.79
C PHE A 256 20.63 34.27 -24.85
N ASN A 257 21.70 35.05 -24.65
CA ASN A 257 21.63 36.51 -24.75
C ASN A 257 21.29 36.97 -26.18
N SER A 258 21.90 36.37 -27.21
CA SER A 258 21.56 36.72 -28.60
C SER A 258 20.11 36.37 -28.95
N LEU A 259 19.59 35.21 -28.50
CA LEU A 259 18.19 34.81 -28.67
C LEU A 259 17.20 35.78 -28.01
N SER A 260 17.53 36.29 -26.82
CA SER A 260 16.69 37.26 -26.10
C SER A 260 16.59 38.61 -26.83
N LEU A 261 17.68 39.07 -27.44
CA LEU A 261 17.73 40.30 -28.23
C LEU A 261 16.93 40.19 -29.54
N VAL A 262 16.90 39.00 -30.15
CA VAL A 262 16.10 38.74 -31.35
C VAL A 262 14.59 38.75 -31.04
N LYS A 263 14.15 38.11 -29.94
CA LYS A 263 12.75 38.17 -29.52
C LYS A 263 12.28 39.60 -29.21
N GLY A 264 13.10 40.40 -28.52
CA GLY A 264 12.77 41.80 -28.22
C GLY A 264 12.58 42.68 -29.47
N LYS A 265 13.33 42.43 -30.55
CA LYS A 265 13.16 43.13 -31.83
C LYS A 265 11.92 42.71 -32.62
N VAL A 266 11.48 41.45 -32.49
CA VAL A 266 10.27 40.96 -33.17
C VAL A 266 8.99 41.53 -32.55
N TYR A 267 8.94 41.70 -31.23
CA TYR A 267 7.79 42.30 -30.54
C TYR A 267 7.79 43.84 -30.49
N ALA A 268 8.92 44.50 -30.80
CA ALA A 268 8.98 45.96 -30.92
C ALA A 268 8.61 46.48 -32.32
N ASN A 269 8.52 45.58 -33.31
CA ASN A 269 8.16 45.88 -34.70
C ASN A 269 6.80 45.29 -35.09
N ALA A 270 5.97 44.90 -34.11
CA ALA A 270 4.61 44.40 -34.29
C ALA A 270 3.59 45.40 -33.71
#